data_AF-A0A7S3YBU5-F1
#
_entry.id   AF-A0A7S3YBU5-F1
#
_cell.length_a   1.000
_cell.length_b   1.000
_cell.length_c   1.000
_cell.angle_alpha   90.00
_cell.angle_beta   90.00
_cell.angle_gamma   90.00
#
_symmetry.space_group_name_H-M   'P 1'
#
loop_
_entity.id
_entity.type
_entity.pdbx_description
1 polymer ?
#
loop_
_entity_poly.entity_id
_entity_poly.type
_entity_poly.pdbx_seq_one_letter_code
_entity_poly.pdbx_strand_id
1 'polypeptide(L)'
;RVRRLALHFHLADGKISLDERREPNSGIPQGRFMKPTLVARPDGGAYTPEDFAVGAQVLLHGRRMTVVDADPKTRGTYKAMGRPLGPAQGYPDDGFAQGRDRVEAKRRHAQAERRPKGEFYTKEDRVLRFFCAYKDDRLAGDA
;
A
#
# COMPACT_ATOMS: atom_id res chain seq x y z
N ARG A 1 4.58 10.48 -4.85
CA ARG A 1 4.02 9.25 -4.26
C ARG A 1 2.62 8.98 -4.80
N VAL A 2 2.43 7.91 -5.58
CA VAL A 2 1.15 7.35 -6.02
C VAL A 2 0.62 6.48 -4.89
N ARG A 3 -0.64 6.72 -4.51
CA ARG A 3 -1.38 5.88 -3.57
C ARG A 3 -2.39 5.06 -4.37
N ARG A 4 -2.31 3.73 -4.26
CA ARG A 4 -3.19 2.82 -4.99
C ARG A 4 -4.46 2.59 -4.18
N LEU A 5 -5.59 2.99 -4.74
CA LEU A 5 -6.89 2.95 -4.08
C LEU A 5 -7.83 2.01 -4.85
N ALA A 6 -8.63 1.25 -4.12
CA ALA A 6 -9.76 0.48 -4.62
C ALA A 6 -11.02 1.33 -4.47
N LEU A 7 -11.70 1.58 -5.58
CA LEU A 7 -12.97 2.30 -5.63
C LEU A 7 -14.10 1.30 -5.73
N HIS A 8 -15.08 1.41 -4.84
CA HIS A 8 -16.31 0.64 -4.90
C HIS A 8 -17.49 1.56 -5.15
N PHE A 9 -18.20 1.33 -6.26
CA PHE A 9 -19.47 1.99 -6.57
C PHE A 9 -20.62 1.02 -6.24
N HIS A 10 -21.49 1.43 -5.33
CA HIS A 10 -22.61 0.62 -4.86
C HIS A 10 -23.83 0.86 -5.76
N LEU A 11 -24.11 -0.08 -6.66
CA LEU A 11 -25.20 0.05 -7.65
C LEU A 11 -26.60 0.22 -7.04
N ALA A 12 -26.81 -0.25 -5.80
CA ALA A 12 -28.11 -0.18 -5.14
C ALA A 12 -28.49 1.24 -4.69
N ASP A 13 -27.52 2.06 -4.30
CA ASP A 13 -27.76 3.38 -3.69
C ASP A 13 -26.85 4.50 -4.25
N GLY A 14 -25.99 4.20 -5.23
CA GLY A 14 -25.09 5.16 -5.87
C GLY A 14 -23.96 5.65 -4.98
N LYS A 15 -23.75 5.05 -3.79
CA LYS A 15 -22.66 5.46 -2.90
C LYS A 15 -21.31 5.01 -3.43
N ILE A 16 -20.28 5.76 -3.05
CA ILE A 16 -18.89 5.46 -3.37
C ILE A 16 -18.13 5.21 -2.08
N SER A 17 -17.29 4.19 -2.05
CA SER A 17 -16.28 4.00 -1.00
C SER A 17 -14.89 3.83 -1.60
N LEU A 18 -13.87 4.20 -0.81
CA LEU A 18 -12.47 4.14 -1.22
C LEU A 18 -11.68 3.42 -0.13
N ASP A 19 -10.91 2.42 -0.54
CA ASP A 19 -10.03 1.66 0.35
C ASP A 19 -8.60 1.63 -0.20
N GLU A 20 -7.62 1.83 0.66
CA GLU A 20 -6.21 1.73 0.32
C GLU A 20 -5.65 0.37 0.73
N ARG A 21 -4.99 -0.30 -0.22
CA ARG A 21 -4.25 -1.52 0.11
C ARG A 21 -3.12 -1.17 1.09
N ARG A 22 -3.01 -1.96 2.15
CA ARG A 22 -1.94 -1.81 3.13
C ARG A 22 -0.61 -2.21 2.49
N GLU A 23 0.35 -1.30 2.49
CA GLU A 23 1.71 -1.54 2.05
C GLU A 23 2.61 -1.65 3.29
N PRO A 24 3.38 -2.73 3.47
CA PRO A 24 4.33 -2.80 4.57
C PRO A 24 5.34 -1.67 4.47
N ASN A 25 5.78 -1.16 5.62
CA ASN A 25 6.76 -0.06 5.70
C ASN A 25 6.32 1.23 4.98
N SER A 26 5.01 1.46 4.85
CA SER A 26 4.49 2.65 4.16
C SER A 26 4.69 3.96 4.94
N GLY A 27 4.81 3.88 6.28
CA GLY A 27 4.95 5.02 7.18
C GLY A 27 3.71 5.93 7.28
N ILE A 28 2.58 5.55 6.69
CA ILE A 28 1.36 6.37 6.62
C ILE A 28 0.14 5.52 7.01
N PRO A 29 -0.89 6.09 7.65
CA PRO A 29 -2.17 5.41 7.86
C PRO A 29 -2.76 4.90 6.53
N GLN A 30 -3.09 3.61 6.50
CA GLN A 30 -3.66 2.89 5.35
C GLN A 30 -4.89 2.08 5.78
N GLY A 31 -5.68 1.65 4.80
CA GLY A 31 -6.96 0.99 5.01
C GLY A 31 -8.09 1.84 4.44
N ARG A 32 -9.22 1.93 5.14
CA ARG A 32 -10.40 2.65 4.66
C ARG A 32 -10.12 4.14 4.51
N PHE A 33 -10.17 4.61 3.26
CA PHE A 33 -9.87 5.98 2.88
C PHE A 33 -11.12 6.87 2.88
N MET A 34 -12.25 6.33 2.41
CA MET A 34 -13.54 7.01 2.42
C MET A 34 -14.65 6.01 2.75
N LYS A 35 -15.49 6.37 3.74
CA LYS A 35 -16.71 5.60 4.05
C LYS A 35 -17.68 5.66 2.87
N PRO A 36 -18.53 4.63 2.64
CA PRO A 36 -19.60 4.69 1.65
C PRO A 36 -20.42 5.97 1.81
N THR A 37 -20.32 6.86 0.82
CA THR A 37 -20.90 8.20 0.86
C THR A 37 -21.46 8.53 -0.52
N LEU A 38 -22.60 9.23 -0.57
CA LEU A 38 -23.11 9.77 -1.82
C LEU A 38 -22.26 11.00 -2.18
N VAL A 39 -21.54 10.93 -3.29
CA VAL A 39 -20.64 12.00 -3.73
C VAL A 39 -21.27 12.69 -4.93
N ALA A 40 -21.35 14.02 -4.88
CA ALA A 40 -21.73 14.82 -6.03
C ALA A 40 -20.51 15.04 -6.95
N ARG A 41 -20.76 15.01 -8.25
CA ARG A 41 -19.86 15.48 -9.28
C ARG A 41 -19.64 17.00 -9.15
N PRO A 42 -18.57 17.55 -9.74
CA PRO A 42 -18.31 18.99 -9.72
C PRO A 42 -19.43 19.86 -10.32
N ASP A 43 -20.23 19.31 -11.23
CA ASP A 43 -21.38 19.97 -11.85
C ASP A 43 -22.69 19.81 -11.06
N GLY A 44 -22.64 19.20 -9.88
CA GLY A 44 -23.79 19.00 -9.00
C GLY A 44 -24.58 17.73 -9.24
N GLY A 45 -24.27 16.95 -10.30
CA GLY A 45 -24.92 15.66 -10.57
C GLY A 45 -24.42 14.54 -9.65
N ALA A 46 -25.14 13.41 -9.60
CA ALA A 46 -24.63 12.20 -8.96
C ALA A 46 -23.68 11.45 -9.91
N TYR A 47 -22.66 10.79 -9.36
CA TYR A 47 -21.85 9.88 -10.16
C TYR A 47 -22.67 8.67 -10.63
N THR A 48 -22.41 8.26 -11.86
CA THR A 48 -23.01 7.09 -12.50
C THR A 48 -21.90 6.12 -12.93
N PRO A 49 -22.21 4.84 -13.24
CA PRO A 49 -21.23 3.93 -13.80
C PRO A 49 -20.51 4.48 -15.05
N GLU A 50 -21.16 5.35 -15.83
CA GLU A 50 -20.57 5.91 -17.05
C GLU A 50 -19.36 6.81 -16.77
N ASP A 51 -19.27 7.36 -15.56
CA ASP A 51 -18.18 8.25 -15.15
C ASP A 51 -16.87 7.49 -14.80
N PHE A 52 -16.93 6.16 -14.66
CA PHE A 52 -15.81 5.34 -14.18
C PHE A 52 -15.16 4.46 -15.27
N ALA A 53 -15.17 4.93 -16.51
CA ALA A 53 -14.43 4.28 -17.59
C ALA A 53 -12.92 4.23 -17.29
N VAL A 54 -12.22 3.21 -17.79
CA VAL A 54 -10.75 3.13 -17.65
C VAL A 54 -10.10 4.31 -18.38
N GLY A 55 -9.25 5.05 -17.69
CA GLY A 55 -8.64 6.31 -18.13
C GLY A 55 -9.39 7.56 -17.66
N ALA A 56 -10.63 7.43 -17.15
CA ALA A 56 -11.41 8.57 -16.69
C ALA A 56 -10.80 9.20 -15.42
N GLN A 57 -10.97 10.52 -15.29
CA GLN A 57 -10.60 11.27 -14.09
C GLN A 57 -11.86 11.64 -13.31
N VAL A 58 -11.89 11.26 -12.03
CA VAL A 58 -13.00 11.55 -11.11
C VAL A 58 -12.51 12.36 -9.92
N LEU A 59 -13.36 13.25 -9.40
CA LEU A 59 -13.07 14.06 -8.22
C LEU A 59 -13.81 13.48 -7.01
N LEU A 60 -13.08 12.79 -6.15
CA LEU A 60 -13.63 12.12 -4.97
C LEU A 60 -12.86 12.55 -3.73
N HIS A 61 -13.58 12.87 -2.65
CA HIS A 61 -12.99 13.30 -1.39
C HIS A 61 -11.93 14.41 -1.54
N GLY A 62 -12.24 15.41 -2.39
CA GLY A 62 -11.37 16.55 -2.67
C GLY A 62 -10.10 16.21 -3.48
N ARG A 63 -10.00 15.00 -4.05
CA ARG A 63 -8.82 14.54 -4.78
C ARG A 63 -9.21 14.05 -6.17
N ARG A 64 -8.40 14.42 -7.17
CA ARG A 64 -8.54 13.95 -8.55
C ARG A 64 -7.89 12.57 -8.66
N MET A 65 -8.63 11.59 -9.14
CA MET A 65 -8.23 10.19 -9.20
C MET A 65 -8.41 9.69 -10.62
N THR A 66 -7.45 8.90 -11.10
CA THR A 66 -7.53 8.26 -12.42
C THR A 66 -7.94 6.81 -12.24
N VAL A 67 -8.99 6.38 -12.96
CA VAL A 67 -9.39 4.98 -13.01
C VAL A 67 -8.42 4.25 -13.93
N VAL A 68 -7.62 3.32 -13.40
CA VAL A 68 -6.58 2.62 -14.18
C VAL A 68 -6.99 1.23 -14.62
N ASP A 69 -7.84 0.55 -13.85
CA ASP A 69 -8.28 -0.81 -14.12
C ASP A 69 -9.61 -1.10 -13.38
N ALA A 70 -10.25 -2.19 -13.76
CA ALA A 70 -11.45 -2.75 -13.15
C ALA A 70 -11.34 -4.27 -13.07
N ASP A 71 -11.89 -4.88 -12.03
CA ASP A 71 -11.87 -6.32 -11.84
C ASP A 71 -12.73 -7.06 -12.90
N PRO A 72 -12.53 -8.39 -13.08
CA PRO A 72 -13.25 -9.14 -14.11
C PRO A 72 -14.77 -9.08 -13.95
N LYS A 73 -15.27 -9.05 -12.70
CA LYS A 73 -16.71 -8.97 -12.42
C LYS A 73 -17.27 -7.64 -12.90
N THR A 74 -16.64 -6.51 -12.55
CA THR A 74 -17.06 -5.18 -13.00
C THR A 74 -17.02 -5.09 -14.52
N ARG A 75 -15.95 -5.60 -15.16
CA ARG A 75 -15.86 -5.66 -16.63
C ARG A 75 -17.01 -6.44 -17.26
N GLY A 76 -17.40 -7.58 -16.67
CA GLY A 76 -18.56 -8.36 -17.09
C GLY A 76 -19.87 -7.58 -16.98
N THR A 77 -20.08 -6.88 -15.85
CA THR A 77 -21.25 -6.01 -15.65
C THR A 77 -21.32 -4.89 -16.69
N TYR A 78 -20.22 -4.19 -16.96
CA TYR A 78 -20.15 -3.14 -17.97
C TYR A 78 -20.42 -3.66 -19.38
N LYS A 79 -19.92 -4.86 -19.71
CA LYS A 79 -20.23 -5.53 -20.98
C LYS A 79 -21.72 -5.86 -21.10
N ALA A 80 -22.36 -6.34 -20.02
CA ALA A 80 -23.80 -6.62 -19.98
C ALA A 80 -24.65 -5.35 -20.11
N MET A 81 -24.15 -4.21 -19.65
CA MET A 81 -24.75 -2.88 -19.86
C MET A 81 -24.50 -2.30 -21.27
N GLY A 82 -23.83 -3.04 -22.16
CA GLY A 82 -23.51 -2.60 -23.52
C GLY A 82 -22.37 -1.58 -23.61
N ARG A 83 -21.57 -1.44 -22.55
CA ARG A 83 -20.50 -0.43 -22.44
C ARG A 83 -19.18 -1.06 -21.96
N PRO A 84 -18.51 -1.86 -22.81
CA PRO A 84 -17.29 -2.55 -22.39
C PRO A 84 -16.18 -1.56 -21.99
N LEU A 85 -15.53 -1.84 -20.87
CA LEU A 85 -14.38 -1.05 -20.40
C LEU A 85 -13.13 -1.32 -21.25
N GLY A 86 -12.34 -0.27 -21.48
CA GLY A 86 -11.03 -0.36 -22.14
C GLY A 86 -10.01 -1.23 -21.38
N PRO A 87 -8.87 -1.56 -22.00
CA PRO A 87 -7.83 -2.37 -21.38
C PRO A 87 -7.24 -1.70 -20.13
N ALA A 88 -6.67 -2.49 -19.22
CA ALA A 88 -5.98 -1.98 -18.03
C ALA A 88 -4.84 -1.04 -18.43
N GLN A 89 -4.72 0.07 -17.72
CA GLN A 89 -3.66 1.06 -17.89
C GLN A 89 -2.67 0.96 -16.73
N GLY A 90 -1.42 1.38 -16.97
CA GLY A 90 -0.42 1.48 -15.91
C GLY A 90 -0.79 2.56 -14.90
N TYR A 91 -0.35 2.39 -13.65
CA TYR A 91 -0.38 3.50 -12.70
C TYR A 91 0.53 4.64 -13.20
N PRO A 92 0.15 5.91 -13.01
CA PRO A 92 1.02 7.03 -13.37
C PRO A 92 2.35 6.95 -12.59
N ASP A 93 3.46 7.28 -13.24
CA ASP A 93 4.76 7.36 -12.57
C ASP A 93 4.83 8.62 -11.70
N ASP A 94 5.33 8.48 -10.49
CA ASP A 94 5.53 9.55 -9.52
C ASP A 94 6.99 9.74 -9.12
N GLY A 95 7.92 9.04 -9.80
CA GLY A 95 9.35 9.02 -9.51
C GLY A 95 9.73 8.38 -8.18
N PHE A 96 8.75 7.99 -7.35
CA PHE A 96 8.98 7.45 -6.00
C PHE A 96 9.12 5.93 -6.03
N ALA A 97 8.45 5.26 -6.99
CA ALA A 97 8.60 3.83 -7.24
C ALA A 97 10.07 3.46 -7.57
N GLN A 98 10.71 4.23 -8.46
CA GLN A 98 12.09 3.99 -8.89
C GLN A 98 13.09 4.07 -7.73
N GLY A 99 12.86 4.97 -6.77
CA GLY A 99 13.68 5.10 -5.56
C GLY A 99 13.55 3.90 -4.61
N ARG A 100 12.33 3.37 -4.43
CA ARG A 100 12.08 2.16 -3.64
C ARG A 100 12.70 0.93 -4.27
N ASP A 101 12.53 0.72 -5.58
CA ASP A 101 13.07 -0.46 -6.27
C ASP A 101 14.60 -0.52 -6.18
N ARG A 102 15.29 0.62 -6.31
CA ARG A 102 16.74 0.70 -6.11
C ARG A 102 17.18 0.32 -4.69
N VAL A 103 16.46 0.76 -3.67
CA VAL A 103 16.76 0.45 -2.27
C VAL A 103 16.44 -1.02 -1.96
N GLU A 104 15.32 -1.54 -2.46
CA GLU A 104 14.97 -2.96 -2.32
C GLU A 104 15.96 -3.87 -3.06
N ALA A 105 16.36 -3.53 -4.28
CA ALA A 105 17.37 -4.28 -5.02
C ALA A 105 18.71 -4.29 -4.27
N LYS A 106 19.16 -3.14 -3.74
CA LYS A 106 20.35 -3.08 -2.87
C LYS A 106 20.20 -3.94 -1.61
N ARG A 107 19.02 -3.95 -0.98
CA ARG A 107 18.75 -4.81 0.18
C ARG A 107 18.76 -6.29 -0.17
N ARG A 108 18.14 -6.68 -1.30
CA ARG A 108 18.14 -8.07 -1.79
C ARG A 108 19.55 -8.53 -2.15
N HIS A 109 20.34 -7.68 -2.80
CA HIS A 109 21.76 -7.96 -3.08
C HIS A 109 22.56 -8.15 -1.79
N ALA A 110 22.46 -7.22 -0.84
CA ALA A 110 23.12 -7.33 0.46
C ALA A 110 22.65 -8.56 1.27
N GLN A 111 21.40 -8.99 1.11
CA GLN A 111 20.86 -10.18 1.76
C GLN A 111 21.24 -11.48 1.06
N ALA A 112 21.49 -11.46 -0.26
CA ALA A 112 22.01 -12.59 -1.03
C ALA A 112 23.52 -12.76 -0.83
N GLU A 113 24.27 -11.67 -0.64
CA GLU A 113 25.70 -11.69 -0.31
C GLU A 113 25.98 -12.00 1.17
N ARG A 114 24.95 -11.96 2.02
CA ARG A 114 25.04 -12.55 3.36
C ARG A 114 25.22 -14.05 3.19
N ARG A 115 26.43 -14.52 3.52
CA ARG A 115 26.75 -15.96 3.59
C ARG A 115 25.60 -16.73 4.22
N PRO A 116 25.16 -17.87 3.65
CA PRO A 116 24.28 -18.77 4.38
C PRO A 116 24.96 -19.07 5.72
N LYS A 117 24.19 -19.01 6.81
CA LYS A 117 24.68 -19.34 8.14
C LYS A 117 25.12 -20.81 8.05
N GLY A 118 26.42 -21.01 7.83
CA GLY A 118 27.03 -22.33 7.72
C GLY A 118 26.67 -23.14 8.95
N GLU A 119 26.61 -24.46 8.78
CA GLU A 119 26.42 -25.44 9.85
C GLU A 119 27.21 -25.02 11.10
N PHE A 120 26.50 -24.50 12.11
CA PHE A 120 27.05 -24.31 13.43
C PHE A 120 26.56 -25.48 14.27
N TYR A 121 27.43 -26.50 14.35
CA TYR A 121 27.52 -27.60 15.32
C TYR A 121 26.22 -28.06 16.01
N THR A 122 25.77 -29.28 15.70
CA THR A 122 24.83 -30.02 16.56
C THR A 122 25.54 -30.44 17.85
N LYS A 123 25.17 -29.85 18.99
CA LYS A 123 25.23 -30.51 20.31
C LYS A 123 24.46 -29.67 21.34
N GLU A 124 23.27 -30.14 21.65
CA GLU A 124 22.67 -30.19 22.99
C GLU A 124 23.10 -29.08 23.97
N ASP A 125 22.16 -28.16 24.22
CA ASP A 125 22.03 -27.29 25.40
C ASP A 125 23.34 -26.85 26.11
N ARG A 126 23.96 -25.79 25.59
CA ARG A 126 24.98 -25.05 26.35
C ARG A 126 24.70 -23.56 26.39
N VAL A 127 24.29 -23.10 27.57
CA VAL A 127 24.31 -21.70 27.98
C VAL A 127 25.74 -21.31 28.30
N LEU A 128 26.25 -20.24 27.70
CA LEU A 128 27.48 -19.58 28.16
C LEU A 128 27.08 -18.41 29.06
N ARG A 129 27.33 -18.54 30.36
CA ARG A 129 27.08 -17.51 31.36
C ARG A 129 28.42 -17.07 31.97
N PHE A 130 28.66 -15.77 31.92
CA PHE A 130 29.88 -15.14 32.44
C PHE A 130 29.58 -14.45 33.77
N PHE A 131 30.57 -14.45 34.67
CA PHE A 131 30.55 -13.71 35.93
C PHE A 131 31.57 -12.57 35.82
N CYS A 132 31.13 -11.36 36.14
CA CYS A 132 31.95 -10.15 36.02
C CYS A 132 31.96 -9.43 37.37
N ALA A 133 33.09 -8.80 37.70
CA ALA A 133 33.21 -7.84 38.80
C ALA A 133 33.82 -6.55 38.25
N TYR A 134 33.40 -5.40 38.78
CA TYR A 134 34.07 -4.13 38.54
C TYR A 134 34.50 -3.55 39.89
N LYS A 135 35.65 -2.87 39.90
CA LYS A 135 36.11 -2.12 41.05
C LYS A 135 35.59 -0.69 40.90
N ASP A 136 34.77 -0.26 41.84
CA ASP A 136 34.29 1.11 41.89
C ASP A 136 35.31 1.96 42.65
N ASP A 137 36.06 2.78 41.92
CA ASP A 137 37.03 3.71 42.50
C ASP A 137 36.43 5.13 42.67
N ARG A 138 35.09 5.27 42.66
CA ARG A 138 34.42 6.56 42.89
C ARG A 138 34.58 7.01 44.34
N LEU A 139 35.33 8.11 44.52
CA LEU A 139 35.41 8.88 45.77
C LEU A 139 34.03 9.44 46.14
N ALA A 140 33.69 9.33 47.42
CA ALA A 140 32.37 9.62 47.98
C ALA A 140 31.88 11.06 47.77
N GLY A 141 30.56 11.20 47.54
CA GLY A 141 29.80 12.46 47.43
C GLY A 141 29.39 12.73 45.98
N ASP A 142 28.16 12.62 45.52
CA ASP A 142 26.87 12.74 46.18
C ASP A 142 25.85 11.78 45.55
N ALA A 143 25.02 11.20 46.39
CA ALA A 143 23.66 10.79 46.05
C ALA A 143 22.71 11.80 46.71
#